data_AF-A0A1G2RH00-F1
#
_entry.id   AF-A0A1G2RH00-F1
#
_cell.length_a   1.000
_cell.length_b   1.000
_cell.length_c   1.000
_cell.angle_alpha   90.00
_cell.angle_beta   90.00
_cell.angle_gamma   90.00
#
_symmetry.space_group_name_H-M   'P 1'
#
loop_
_entity.id
_entity.type
_entity.pdbx_description
1 polymer ?
#
loop_
_entity_poly.entity_id
_entity_poly.type
_entity_poly.pdbx_seq_one_letter_code
_entity_poly.pdbx_strand_id
1 'polypeptide(L)'
;MIQVTPITAMYCRNCGHALNAHAKFCKKCGAETPTHTPPQIPGTFLQRRKGLLITSGSILAGVALLFLVFSDSGYVEGDFSEILTELKAAQSERQVPSLASKNVYPGGAADPIAETVVDIICNDGSTIGGGSGTVISSEGTILTNNHIIPLDDDGVPTVEDCLATVPNPLTGKIEDIYVVHPRPIPGVSEKYDLAFFTMDKPYVDADGKSYGTPVESYVAFEGCENERPVLGDVIRVYGYPAISAGGWYLTITDGVVSAIPNDGTIITSAKISHGNSGGLAVDGNGCFVGVPSMVNSDDSESLGIIISLEIVNEFLTEADEVLSQL
;
A
#
# COMPACT_ATOMS: atom_id res chain seq x y z
N MET A 1 39.38 -26.03 -8.02
CA MET A 1 38.41 -25.86 -9.12
C MET A 1 37.03 -25.90 -8.50
N ILE A 2 36.43 -24.73 -8.28
CA ILE A 2 35.08 -24.61 -7.72
C ILE A 2 34.12 -24.82 -8.90
N GLN A 3 33.36 -25.92 -8.87
CA GLN A 3 32.30 -26.18 -9.85
C GLN A 3 31.12 -25.26 -9.53
N VAL A 4 30.85 -24.31 -10.41
CA VAL A 4 29.61 -23.52 -10.40
C VAL A 4 28.52 -24.40 -11.02
N THR A 5 27.53 -24.79 -10.23
CA THR A 5 26.32 -25.45 -10.72
C THR A 5 25.50 -24.46 -11.55
N PRO A 6 24.93 -24.87 -12.71
CA PRO A 6 24.11 -23.99 -13.51
C PRO A 6 22.78 -23.73 -12.78
N ILE A 7 22.40 -22.46 -12.66
CA ILE A 7 21.08 -22.03 -12.19
C ILE A 7 20.06 -22.59 -13.18
N THR A 8 19.28 -23.59 -12.76
CA THR A 8 18.15 -24.10 -13.52
C THR A 8 17.17 -22.96 -13.79
N ALA A 9 16.98 -22.59 -15.06
CA ALA A 9 15.96 -21.64 -15.46
C ALA A 9 14.59 -22.13 -14.98
N MET A 10 13.92 -21.32 -14.15
CA MET A 10 12.54 -21.60 -13.73
C MET A 10 11.58 -21.13 -14.81
N TYR A 11 10.48 -21.86 -15.00
CA TYR A 11 9.43 -21.52 -15.94
C TYR A 11 8.09 -21.44 -15.20
N CYS A 12 7.26 -20.48 -15.57
CA CYS A 12 5.94 -20.33 -14.97
C CYS A 12 5.06 -21.54 -15.30
N ARG A 13 4.40 -22.09 -14.28
CA ARG A 13 3.51 -23.26 -14.42
C ARG A 13 2.22 -22.96 -15.18
N ASN A 14 1.80 -21.69 -15.24
CA ASN A 14 0.60 -21.27 -15.96
C ASN A 14 0.90 -20.93 -17.44
N CYS A 15 1.92 -20.10 -17.69
CA CYS A 15 2.19 -19.50 -19.00
C CYS A 15 3.40 -20.10 -19.76
N GLY A 16 4.21 -20.94 -19.11
CA GLY A 16 5.45 -21.50 -19.66
C GLY A 16 6.57 -20.49 -19.91
N HIS A 17 6.39 -19.22 -19.54
CA HIS A 17 7.39 -18.18 -19.73
C HIS A 17 8.57 -18.38 -18.77
N ALA A 18 9.78 -18.10 -19.24
CA ALA A 18 10.97 -18.10 -18.40
C ALA A 18 10.80 -17.05 -17.29
N LEU A 19 11.09 -17.47 -16.07
CA LEU A 19 11.04 -16.63 -14.89
C LEU A 19 12.47 -16.22 -14.54
N ASN A 20 12.63 -14.98 -14.10
CA ASN A 20 13.84 -14.57 -13.41
C ASN A 20 13.92 -15.32 -12.07
N ALA A 21 15.13 -15.55 -11.56
CA ALA A 21 15.29 -16.02 -10.19
C ALA A 21 14.55 -15.03 -9.26
N HIS A 22 13.68 -15.55 -8.39
CA HIS A 22 12.88 -14.77 -7.43
C HIS A 22 11.71 -13.94 -8.01
N ALA A 23 11.29 -14.19 -9.26
CA ALA A 23 10.11 -13.54 -9.81
C ALA A 23 8.83 -13.98 -9.06
N LYS A 24 8.19 -13.06 -8.32
CA LYS A 24 6.94 -13.30 -7.58
C LYS A 24 5.77 -13.71 -8.49
N PHE A 25 5.75 -13.18 -9.71
CA PHE A 25 4.68 -13.39 -10.70
C PHE A 25 5.24 -13.55 -12.12
N CYS A 26 4.56 -14.32 -12.99
CA CYS A 26 4.91 -14.42 -14.42
C CYS A 26 4.66 -13.07 -15.11
N LYS A 27 5.72 -12.39 -15.57
CA LYS A 27 5.63 -11.13 -16.35
C LYS A 27 4.78 -11.23 -17.62
N LYS A 28 4.47 -12.44 -18.08
CA LYS A 28 3.62 -12.69 -19.26
C LYS A 28 2.15 -12.91 -18.92
N CYS A 29 1.80 -13.42 -17.73
CA CYS A 29 0.41 -13.80 -17.41
C CYS A 29 -0.07 -13.45 -15.99
N GLY A 30 0.77 -12.84 -15.17
CA GLY A 30 0.42 -12.44 -13.79
C GLY A 30 0.39 -13.57 -12.75
N ALA A 31 0.43 -14.85 -13.15
CA ALA A 31 0.32 -15.96 -12.19
C ALA A 31 1.47 -15.99 -11.16
N GLU A 32 1.12 -16.27 -9.91
CA GLU A 32 2.04 -16.45 -8.79
C GLU A 32 2.95 -17.67 -9.00
N THR A 33 4.17 -17.60 -8.48
CA THR A 33 5.11 -18.73 -8.53
C THR A 33 5.07 -19.52 -7.21
N PRO A 34 4.94 -20.86 -7.22
CA PRO A 34 4.73 -21.62 -5.99
C PRO A 34 6.01 -21.75 -5.15
N THR A 35 5.92 -21.48 -3.85
CA THR A 35 6.85 -21.97 -2.82
C THR A 35 6.18 -23.02 -1.92
N HIS A 36 6.98 -23.94 -1.39
CA HIS A 36 6.58 -25.18 -0.72
C HIS A 36 5.90 -24.94 0.66
N THR A 37 4.70 -25.48 0.86
CA THR A 37 3.97 -25.49 2.15
C THR A 37 4.26 -26.76 2.97
N PRO A 38 4.59 -26.68 4.28
CA PRO A 38 4.45 -27.78 5.23
C PRO A 38 3.10 -27.72 6.00
N PRO A 39 2.62 -28.85 6.58
CA PRO A 39 1.22 -29.01 7.01
C PRO A 39 0.89 -28.49 8.42
N GLN A 40 -0.37 -28.07 8.58
CA GLN A 40 -1.04 -27.47 9.74
C GLN A 40 -1.48 -28.46 10.85
N ILE A 41 -1.63 -27.98 12.09
CA ILE A 41 -2.33 -28.66 13.20
C ILE A 41 -3.29 -27.67 13.90
N PRO A 42 -4.57 -27.99 14.13
CA PRO A 42 -5.58 -27.03 14.60
C PRO A 42 -5.68 -26.92 16.13
N GLY A 43 -5.77 -25.69 16.64
CA GLY A 43 -5.99 -25.36 18.06
C GLY A 43 -7.23 -24.51 18.28
N THR A 44 -8.11 -24.97 19.17
CA THR A 44 -9.49 -24.52 19.40
C THR A 44 -9.67 -23.17 20.13
N PHE A 45 -10.54 -22.36 19.53
CA PHE A 45 -11.47 -21.34 20.04
C PHE A 45 -11.86 -21.40 21.55
N LEU A 46 -11.87 -20.25 22.24
CA LEU A 46 -12.73 -20.01 23.40
C LEU A 46 -13.12 -18.52 23.57
N GLN A 47 -14.41 -18.25 23.38
CA GLN A 47 -15.14 -17.02 23.59
C GLN A 47 -15.15 -16.54 25.06
N ARG A 48 -15.18 -15.21 25.27
CA ARG A 48 -16.06 -14.60 26.29
C ARG A 48 -16.41 -13.11 26.07
N ARG A 49 -17.71 -12.90 25.84
CA ARG A 49 -18.58 -11.71 26.01
C ARG A 49 -18.40 -11.01 27.39
N LYS A 50 -18.74 -9.74 27.69
CA LYS A 50 -19.75 -8.76 27.16
C LYS A 50 -19.64 -7.41 27.94
N GLY A 51 -19.97 -6.28 27.28
CA GLY A 51 -20.59 -5.05 27.83
C GLY A 51 -19.65 -4.00 28.46
N LEU A 52 -19.86 -2.68 28.42
CA LEU A 52 -21.03 -1.84 28.11
C LEU A 52 -20.63 -0.32 28.21
N LEU A 53 -20.96 0.49 27.18
CA LEU A 53 -21.41 1.92 27.17
C LEU A 53 -20.54 3.15 27.62
N ILE A 54 -20.35 4.04 26.62
CA ILE A 54 -20.50 5.54 26.56
C ILE A 54 -19.32 6.44 27.02
N THR A 55 -18.68 7.18 26.10
CA THR A 55 -18.87 8.63 25.84
C THR A 55 -17.80 9.17 24.88
N SER A 56 -18.28 9.88 23.87
CA SER A 56 -17.53 10.60 22.84
C SER A 56 -16.68 11.74 23.42
N GLY A 57 -15.42 11.78 23.00
CA GLY A 57 -14.55 12.94 23.17
C GLY A 57 -13.18 12.62 23.74
N SER A 58 -12.35 11.84 23.03
CA SER A 58 -10.89 11.75 23.21
C SER A 58 -10.23 10.92 22.08
N ILE A 59 -10.50 11.26 20.81
CA ILE A 59 -10.06 10.45 19.63
C ILE A 59 -8.51 10.44 19.45
N LEU A 60 -7.78 11.40 20.02
CA LEU A 60 -6.32 11.53 19.78
C LEU A 60 -5.40 11.02 20.90
N ALA A 61 -5.91 10.74 22.10
CA ALA A 61 -5.07 10.39 23.25
C ALA A 61 -4.91 8.87 23.45
N GLY A 62 -5.89 8.07 23.03
CA GLY A 62 -5.87 6.60 23.19
C GLY A 62 -4.83 5.91 22.30
N VAL A 63 -4.70 6.37 21.05
CA VAL A 63 -3.76 5.81 20.06
C VAL A 63 -2.31 5.92 20.56
N ALA A 64 -1.95 6.99 21.27
CA ALA A 64 -0.59 7.23 21.76
C ALA A 64 -0.16 6.36 22.96
N LEU A 65 -1.10 5.80 23.74
CA LEU A 65 -0.76 5.14 25.01
C LEU A 65 -0.52 3.63 24.88
N LEU A 66 -0.99 2.99 23.81
CA LEU A 66 -0.82 1.55 23.59
C LEU A 66 0.59 1.14 23.09
N PHE A 67 1.47 2.12 22.85
CA PHE A 67 2.77 1.94 22.20
C PHE A 67 3.90 1.35 23.09
N LEU A 68 3.63 0.88 24.32
CA LEU A 68 4.68 0.45 25.27
C LEU A 68 4.67 -1.03 25.67
N VAL A 69 3.81 -1.89 25.11
CA VAL A 69 3.67 -3.27 25.61
C VAL A 69 3.67 -4.33 24.51
N PHE A 70 4.66 -4.34 23.61
CA PHE A 70 5.02 -5.54 22.87
C PHE A 70 6.53 -5.56 22.62
N SER A 71 7.28 -6.21 23.51
CA SER A 71 8.71 -6.51 23.33
C SER A 71 8.93 -7.98 23.70
N ASP A 72 8.58 -8.87 22.77
CA ASP A 72 9.15 -10.20 22.55
C ASP A 72 8.26 -10.94 21.53
N SER A 73 8.49 -10.75 20.23
CA SER A 73 7.79 -11.51 19.19
C SER A 73 8.73 -11.82 18.03
N GLY A 74 8.58 -13.02 17.47
CA GLY A 74 9.42 -13.62 16.43
C GLY A 74 9.30 -12.95 15.06
N TYR A 75 9.49 -11.63 15.00
CA TYR A 75 9.58 -10.87 13.76
C TYR A 75 10.80 -11.29 12.95
N VAL A 76 10.62 -11.29 11.63
CA VAL A 76 11.73 -11.45 10.70
C VAL A 76 12.28 -10.07 10.35
N GLU A 77 13.55 -9.81 10.64
CA GLU A 77 14.24 -8.63 10.10
C GLU A 77 14.38 -8.79 8.58
N GLY A 78 13.70 -7.93 7.83
CA GLY A 78 13.77 -7.92 6.37
C GLY A 78 15.07 -7.30 5.86
N ASP A 79 15.82 -8.03 5.03
CA ASP A 79 16.96 -7.45 4.29
C ASP A 79 16.46 -6.70 3.05
N PHE A 80 16.56 -5.37 3.07
CA PHE A 80 16.17 -4.52 1.94
C PHE A 80 17.30 -4.23 0.95
N SER A 81 18.51 -4.80 1.12
CA SER A 81 19.70 -4.43 0.36
C SER A 81 19.55 -4.54 -1.17
N GLU A 82 18.88 -5.58 -1.65
CA GLU A 82 18.63 -5.81 -3.09
C GLU A 82 17.65 -4.77 -3.65
N ILE A 83 16.49 -4.59 -3.00
CA ILE A 83 15.48 -3.59 -3.39
C ILE A 83 16.03 -2.18 -3.32
N LEU A 84 16.80 -1.86 -2.28
CA LEU A 84 17.40 -0.54 -2.10
C LEU A 84 18.32 -0.17 -3.26
N THR A 85 18.95 -1.13 -3.92
CA THR A 85 19.71 -0.86 -5.13
C THR A 85 18.80 -0.37 -6.27
N GLU A 86 17.62 -0.97 -6.41
CA GLU A 86 16.62 -0.55 -7.39
C GLU A 86 15.97 0.80 -7.02
N LEU A 87 15.58 0.99 -5.76
CA LEU A 87 15.01 2.26 -5.27
C LEU A 87 15.99 3.41 -5.48
N LYS A 88 17.27 3.20 -5.15
CA LYS A 88 18.33 4.19 -5.38
C LYS A 88 18.52 4.47 -6.86
N ALA A 89 18.41 3.46 -7.73
CA ALA A 89 18.49 3.65 -9.17
C ALA A 89 17.28 4.43 -9.71
N ALA A 90 16.08 4.20 -9.16
CA ALA A 90 14.87 4.95 -9.51
C ALA A 90 14.91 6.40 -8.99
N GLN A 91 15.55 6.62 -7.84
CA GLN A 91 15.83 7.95 -7.27
C GLN A 91 16.92 8.70 -8.05
N SER A 92 17.97 8.03 -8.53
CA SER A 92 19.13 8.66 -9.18
C SER A 92 18.90 8.97 -10.68
N GLU A 93 19.28 10.16 -11.12
CA GLU A 93 19.11 10.62 -12.50
C GLU A 93 19.85 9.80 -13.56
N ARG A 94 19.20 9.57 -14.71
CA ARG A 94 19.77 10.08 -15.97
C ARG A 94 19.25 11.51 -16.15
N GLN A 95 20.14 12.48 -16.35
CA GLN A 95 19.75 13.84 -16.74
C GLN A 95 18.77 13.73 -17.91
N VAL A 96 17.51 14.08 -17.67
CA VAL A 96 16.57 14.31 -18.76
C VAL A 96 17.00 15.64 -19.36
N PRO A 97 17.41 15.69 -20.65
CA PRO A 97 17.70 16.96 -21.31
C PRO A 97 16.52 17.88 -21.07
N SER A 98 16.78 19.10 -20.60
CA SER A 98 15.76 20.05 -20.18
C SER A 98 14.59 20.09 -21.18
N LEU A 99 13.51 19.38 -20.88
CA LEU A 99 12.20 19.63 -21.47
C LEU A 99 11.64 20.87 -20.77
N ALA A 100 12.40 21.96 -20.90
CA ALA A 100 11.91 23.28 -20.63
C ALA A 100 10.81 23.57 -21.67
N SER A 101 9.63 23.88 -21.14
CA SER A 101 8.50 24.46 -21.84
C SER A 101 7.77 23.57 -22.86
N LYS A 102 6.67 22.96 -22.41
CA LYS A 102 5.39 23.09 -23.11
C LYS A 102 4.23 22.61 -22.24
N ASN A 103 3.47 23.57 -21.75
CA ASN A 103 2.07 23.46 -21.32
C ASN A 103 1.74 22.28 -20.39
N VAL A 104 2.27 22.36 -19.17
CA VAL A 104 1.59 21.84 -17.98
C VAL A 104 0.38 22.76 -17.72
N TYR A 105 -0.71 22.23 -17.18
CA TYR A 105 -1.94 22.92 -16.76
C TYR A 105 -1.75 24.41 -16.39
N PRO A 106 -2.71 25.30 -16.73
CA PRO A 106 -2.62 26.72 -16.36
C PRO A 106 -2.59 26.85 -14.84
N GLY A 107 -1.38 26.95 -14.29
CA GLY A 107 -1.13 26.93 -12.85
C GLY A 107 0.29 26.49 -12.48
N GLY A 108 0.91 25.55 -13.20
CA GLY A 108 2.29 25.12 -12.94
C GLY A 108 2.61 24.63 -11.52
N ALA A 109 1.59 24.46 -10.67
CA ALA A 109 1.71 23.92 -9.32
C ALA A 109 1.65 22.39 -9.38
N ALA A 110 2.47 21.73 -8.57
CA ALA A 110 2.40 20.29 -8.37
C ALA A 110 1.00 19.89 -7.86
N ASP A 111 0.56 18.68 -8.19
CA ASP A 111 -0.66 18.12 -7.62
C ASP A 111 -0.38 17.78 -6.14
N PRO A 112 -0.98 18.50 -5.16
CA PRO A 112 -0.68 18.27 -3.74
C PRO A 112 -1.10 16.87 -3.28
N ILE A 113 -2.02 16.21 -4.00
CA ILE A 113 -2.44 14.83 -3.72
C ILE A 113 -1.31 13.84 -4.00
N ALA A 114 -0.41 14.14 -4.94
CA ALA A 114 0.62 13.21 -5.35
C ALA A 114 1.59 12.88 -4.21
N GLU A 115 1.98 13.87 -3.41
CA GLU A 115 2.93 13.70 -2.29
C GLU A 115 2.34 12.88 -1.14
N THR A 116 1.01 12.79 -1.03
CA THR A 116 0.33 12.07 0.06
C THR A 116 0.20 10.57 -0.22
N VAL A 117 0.56 10.10 -1.42
CA VAL A 117 0.42 8.70 -1.83
C VAL A 117 1.78 8.02 -1.90
N VAL A 118 1.97 7.02 -1.06
CA VAL A 118 3.25 6.33 -0.86
C VAL A 118 3.26 4.92 -1.44
N ASP A 119 4.43 4.45 -1.84
CA ASP A 119 4.67 3.03 -2.13
C ASP A 119 5.07 2.33 -0.84
N ILE A 120 4.46 1.19 -0.51
CA ILE A 120 4.74 0.40 0.69
C ILE A 120 5.42 -0.90 0.29
N ILE A 121 6.56 -1.18 0.91
CA ILE A 121 7.41 -2.33 0.60
C ILE A 121 7.70 -3.08 1.89
N CYS A 122 7.20 -4.30 2.00
CA CYS A 122 7.45 -5.18 3.14
C CYS A 122 8.32 -6.37 2.70
N ASN A 123 9.19 -6.85 3.58
CA ASN A 123 9.99 -8.04 3.32
C ASN A 123 9.93 -8.98 4.53
N ASP A 124 9.32 -10.15 4.36
CA ASP A 124 9.18 -11.16 5.40
C ASP A 124 10.34 -12.17 5.45
N GLY A 125 11.43 -11.87 4.73
CA GLY A 125 12.62 -12.71 4.60
C GLY A 125 12.49 -13.83 3.56
N SER A 126 11.28 -14.12 3.07
CA SER A 126 11.02 -15.13 2.04
C SER A 126 10.52 -14.51 0.73
N THR A 127 9.70 -13.48 0.86
CA THR A 127 9.12 -12.73 -0.23
C THR A 127 9.13 -11.25 0.11
N ILE A 128 9.29 -10.46 -0.95
CA ILE A 128 9.04 -9.04 -0.87
C ILE A 128 7.55 -8.87 -1.24
N GLY A 129 6.80 -8.08 -0.51
CA GLY A 129 5.40 -7.74 -0.78
C GLY A 129 5.23 -6.23 -0.81
N GLY A 130 4.10 -5.73 -1.30
CA GLY A 130 3.87 -4.30 -1.31
C GLY A 130 2.64 -3.86 -2.08
N GLY A 131 2.33 -2.58 -1.93
CA GLY A 131 1.22 -1.90 -2.56
C GLY A 131 1.34 -0.40 -2.32
N SER A 132 0.26 0.33 -2.46
CA SER A 132 0.22 1.77 -2.21
C SER A 132 -0.37 2.07 -0.83
N GLY A 133 -0.17 3.29 -0.34
CA GLY A 133 -0.81 3.83 0.85
C GLY A 133 -1.13 5.31 0.67
N THR A 134 -2.08 5.82 1.47
CA THR A 134 -2.36 7.26 1.56
C THR A 134 -2.02 7.76 2.95
N VAL A 135 -1.15 8.75 3.08
CA VAL A 135 -0.89 9.46 4.34
C VAL A 135 -2.13 10.28 4.69
N ILE A 136 -2.80 9.95 5.78
CA ILE A 136 -4.07 10.56 6.21
C ILE A 136 -3.94 11.43 7.47
N SER A 137 -2.76 11.48 8.09
CA SER A 137 -2.54 12.31 9.27
C SER A 137 -1.13 12.90 9.29
N SER A 138 -0.99 14.08 9.90
CA SER A 138 0.29 14.79 10.00
C SER A 138 1.33 14.07 10.87
N GLU A 139 0.87 13.14 11.70
CA GLU A 139 1.67 12.24 12.53
C GLU A 139 2.22 11.04 11.74
N GLY A 140 1.80 10.87 10.48
CA GLY A 140 2.30 9.81 9.62
C GLY A 140 1.44 8.54 9.63
N THR A 141 0.15 8.64 9.96
CA THR A 141 -0.78 7.52 9.74
C THR A 141 -1.01 7.33 8.26
N ILE A 142 -0.80 6.12 7.75
CA ILE A 142 -1.05 5.73 6.36
C ILE A 142 -2.24 4.76 6.34
N LEU A 143 -3.28 5.07 5.56
CA LEU A 143 -4.37 4.14 5.22
C LEU A 143 -3.98 3.31 4.00
N THR A 144 -4.23 2.01 4.03
CA THR A 144 -3.95 1.09 2.93
C THR A 144 -4.88 -0.13 2.98
N ASN A 145 -4.70 -1.09 2.08
CA ASN A 145 -5.37 -2.39 2.18
C ASN A 145 -4.71 -3.30 3.20
N ASN A 146 -5.50 -4.16 3.84
CA ASN A 146 -4.99 -5.13 4.81
C ASN A 146 -4.10 -6.19 4.16
N HIS A 147 -4.45 -6.67 2.95
CA HIS A 147 -3.68 -7.70 2.26
C HIS A 147 -2.25 -7.29 1.85
N ILE A 148 -1.90 -6.00 1.98
CA ILE A 148 -0.53 -5.52 1.74
C ILE A 148 0.40 -5.88 2.90
N ILE A 149 -0.15 -6.03 4.10
CA ILE A 149 0.60 -6.38 5.30
C ILE A 149 0.88 -7.89 5.27
N PRO A 150 2.14 -8.33 5.38
CA PRO A 150 2.44 -9.74 5.62
C PRO A 150 1.91 -10.14 7.00
N LEU A 151 0.90 -11.01 7.03
CA LEU A 151 0.26 -11.51 8.24
C LEU A 151 0.45 -13.04 8.35
N ASP A 152 0.54 -13.55 9.57
CA ASP A 152 0.42 -14.98 9.83
C ASP A 152 -1.04 -15.44 9.84
N ASP A 153 -1.26 -16.74 10.09
CA ASP A 153 -2.59 -17.34 10.12
C ASP A 153 -3.50 -16.77 11.23
N ASP A 154 -2.93 -16.12 12.24
CA ASP A 154 -3.65 -15.47 13.34
C ASP A 154 -3.90 -13.97 13.07
N GLY A 155 -3.52 -13.48 11.89
CA GLY A 155 -3.69 -12.07 11.50
C GLY A 155 -2.69 -11.13 12.17
N VAL A 156 -1.56 -11.66 12.66
CA VAL A 156 -0.49 -10.88 13.29
C VAL A 156 0.58 -10.55 12.24
N PRO A 157 1.08 -9.30 12.18
CA PRO A 157 2.19 -8.97 11.30
C PRO A 157 3.40 -9.88 11.49
N THR A 158 3.94 -10.42 10.41
CA THR A 158 5.16 -11.24 10.43
C THR A 158 6.44 -10.39 10.33
N VAL A 159 6.27 -9.11 10.01
CA VAL A 159 7.32 -8.09 9.88
C VAL A 159 7.09 -6.96 10.88
N GLU A 160 8.17 -6.47 11.48
CA GLU A 160 8.13 -5.28 12.34
C GLU A 160 8.20 -3.99 11.52
N ASP A 161 9.04 -4.02 10.48
CA ASP A 161 9.39 -2.86 9.67
C ASP A 161 9.13 -3.13 8.18
N CYS A 162 8.56 -2.13 7.54
CA CYS A 162 8.48 -1.99 6.09
C CYS A 162 9.09 -0.65 5.68
N LEU A 163 9.21 -0.41 4.37
CA LEU A 163 9.61 0.88 3.83
C LEU A 163 8.43 1.56 3.15
N ALA A 164 8.33 2.88 3.28
CA ALA A 164 7.49 3.71 2.44
C ALA A 164 8.34 4.65 1.58
N THR A 165 8.01 4.77 0.30
CA THR A 165 8.63 5.79 -0.57
C THR A 165 7.64 6.92 -0.83
N VAL A 166 8.13 8.16 -0.65
CA VAL A 166 7.38 9.38 -0.90
C VAL A 166 7.78 9.91 -2.27
N PRO A 167 6.82 10.22 -3.16
CA PRO A 167 7.14 10.64 -4.51
C PRO A 167 7.36 12.14 -4.59
N ASN A 168 8.21 12.55 -5.53
CA ASN A 168 8.23 13.90 -6.04
C ASN A 168 6.92 14.21 -6.77
N PRO A 169 6.12 15.19 -6.32
CA PRO A 169 4.75 15.39 -6.81
C PRO A 169 4.69 15.92 -8.25
N LEU A 170 5.81 16.36 -8.83
CA LEU A 170 5.90 16.80 -10.22
C LEU A 170 6.23 15.66 -11.19
N THR A 171 6.97 14.64 -10.73
CA THR A 171 7.55 13.61 -11.61
C THR A 171 7.11 12.20 -11.27
N GLY A 172 6.54 11.98 -10.08
CA GLY A 172 6.18 10.67 -9.54
C GLY A 172 7.38 9.79 -9.14
N LYS A 173 8.61 10.30 -9.23
CA LYS A 173 9.82 9.59 -8.82
C LYS A 173 9.94 9.52 -7.31
N ILE A 174 10.64 8.52 -6.78
CA ILE A 174 11.04 8.48 -5.38
C ILE A 174 11.84 9.75 -5.02
N GLU A 175 11.39 10.46 -3.99
CA GLU A 175 12.09 11.59 -3.39
C GLU A 175 12.69 11.17 -2.05
N ASP A 176 11.86 10.65 -1.14
CA ASP A 176 12.25 10.21 0.20
C ASP A 176 11.86 8.74 0.46
N ILE A 177 12.56 8.10 1.40
CA ILE A 177 12.29 6.75 1.91
C ILE A 177 12.22 6.80 3.43
N TYR A 178 11.15 6.25 4.01
CA TYR A 178 10.91 6.16 5.44
C TYR A 178 10.72 4.70 5.88
N VAL A 179 11.10 4.41 7.12
CA VAL A 179 10.67 3.19 7.82
C VAL A 179 9.20 3.39 8.25
N VAL A 180 8.38 2.37 8.03
CA VAL A 180 6.97 2.35 8.43
C VAL A 180 6.65 1.04 9.13
N HIS A 181 5.71 1.08 10.08
CA HIS A 181 5.33 -0.09 10.86
C HIS A 181 3.88 -0.49 10.58
N PRO A 182 3.59 -1.78 10.33
CA PRO A 182 2.23 -2.25 10.12
C PRO A 182 1.39 -2.16 11.40
N ARG A 183 0.13 -1.75 11.24
CA ARG A 183 -0.85 -1.58 12.31
C ARG A 183 -2.24 -2.10 11.86
N PRO A 184 -2.39 -3.41 11.58
CA PRO A 184 -3.71 -3.98 11.37
C PRO A 184 -4.52 -3.95 12.67
N ILE A 185 -5.84 -3.82 12.56
CA ILE A 185 -6.76 -3.83 13.69
C ILE A 185 -7.39 -5.22 13.79
N PRO A 186 -7.13 -5.99 14.87
CA PRO A 186 -7.64 -7.35 15.01
C PRO A 186 -9.16 -7.45 14.84
N GLY A 187 -9.61 -8.34 13.95
CA GLY A 187 -11.02 -8.58 13.65
C GLY A 187 -11.72 -7.53 12.79
N VAL A 188 -11.10 -6.36 12.57
CA VAL A 188 -11.66 -5.26 11.77
C VAL A 188 -10.94 -5.17 10.43
N SER A 189 -9.60 -5.19 10.42
CA SER A 189 -8.85 -4.98 9.19
C SER A 189 -9.08 -6.04 8.12
N GLU A 190 -9.16 -7.31 8.50
CA GLU A 190 -9.48 -8.41 7.58
C GLU A 190 -10.89 -8.28 6.99
N LYS A 191 -11.86 -7.85 7.80
CA LYS A 191 -13.27 -7.71 7.39
C LYS A 191 -13.44 -6.69 6.26
N TYR A 192 -12.70 -5.59 6.32
CA TYR A 192 -12.82 -4.47 5.38
C TYR A 192 -11.74 -4.47 4.28
N ASP A 193 -10.74 -5.35 4.38
CA ASP A 193 -9.48 -5.27 3.64
C ASP A 193 -8.85 -3.86 3.73
N LEU A 194 -8.86 -3.28 4.93
CA LEU A 194 -8.29 -1.96 5.23
C LEU A 194 -7.44 -2.03 6.49
N ALA A 195 -6.29 -1.37 6.48
CA ALA A 195 -5.37 -1.34 7.61
C ALA A 195 -4.56 -0.06 7.63
N PHE A 196 -3.76 0.10 8.69
CA PHE A 196 -2.88 1.24 8.85
C PHE A 196 -1.41 0.84 8.81
N PHE A 197 -0.58 1.81 8.42
CA PHE A 197 0.84 1.88 8.78
C PHE A 197 1.10 3.18 9.55
N THR A 198 2.19 3.22 10.31
CA THR A 198 2.70 4.45 10.92
C THR A 198 4.10 4.75 10.41
N MET A 199 4.31 5.96 9.89
CA MET A 199 5.64 6.46 9.54
C MET A 199 6.47 6.75 10.80
N ASP A 200 7.74 6.35 10.79
CA ASP A 200 8.66 6.59 11.91
C ASP A 200 9.74 7.61 11.51
N LYS A 201 10.75 7.15 10.79
CA LYS A 201 11.96 7.93 10.51
C LYS A 201 12.46 7.70 9.10
N PRO A 202 13.27 8.62 8.55
CA PRO A 202 13.98 8.38 7.31
C PRO A 202 14.79 7.09 7.37
N TYR A 203 14.76 6.34 6.27
CA TYR A 203 15.59 5.15 6.15
C TYR A 203 17.07 5.54 6.11
N VAL A 204 17.89 4.85 6.91
CA VAL A 204 19.34 5.03 6.97
C VAL A 204 20.01 3.71 6.63
N ASP A 205 20.91 3.72 5.64
CA ASP A 205 21.64 2.51 5.26
C ASP A 205 22.79 2.17 6.23
N ALA A 206 23.43 1.01 6.00
CA ALA A 206 24.52 0.52 6.83
C ALA A 206 25.75 1.46 6.88
N ASP A 207 25.91 2.34 5.89
CA ASP A 207 26.98 3.34 5.82
C ASP A 207 26.60 4.65 6.53
N GLY A 208 25.40 4.73 7.10
CA GLY A 208 24.89 5.90 7.81
C GLY A 208 24.32 6.98 6.89
N LYS A 209 24.07 6.68 5.60
CA LYS A 209 23.44 7.63 4.69
C LYS A 209 21.92 7.60 4.83
N SER A 210 21.32 8.76 5.07
CA SER A 210 19.86 8.95 5.08
C SER A 210 19.30 9.06 3.66
N TYR A 211 18.13 8.45 3.42
CA TYR A 211 17.37 8.50 2.16
C TYR A 211 16.04 9.21 2.31
N GLY A 212 15.83 9.95 3.40
CA GLY A 212 14.69 10.84 3.57
C GLY A 212 15.06 12.05 4.41
N THR A 213 14.14 13.01 4.49
CA THR A 213 14.29 14.22 5.29
C THR A 213 13.65 14.02 6.67
N PRO A 214 14.37 14.26 7.79
CA PRO A 214 13.71 14.30 9.09
C PRO A 214 12.67 15.43 9.11
N VAL A 215 11.41 15.08 9.41
CA VAL A 215 10.29 16.03 9.45
C VAL A 215 9.62 16.00 10.83
N GLU A 216 9.08 17.14 11.25
CA GLU A 216 8.24 17.23 12.47
C GLU A 216 6.79 16.82 12.21
N SER A 217 6.35 16.88 10.95
CA SER A 217 5.01 16.48 10.49
C SER A 217 5.05 16.04 9.02
N TYR A 218 4.25 15.04 8.68
CA TYR A 218 4.10 14.53 7.33
C TYR A 218 3.02 15.29 6.55
N VAL A 219 3.16 15.34 5.22
CA VAL A 219 2.11 15.87 4.33
C VAL A 219 0.99 14.84 4.24
N ALA A 220 -0.17 15.20 4.80
CA ALA A 220 -1.35 14.35 4.80
C ALA A 220 -2.35 14.79 3.73
N PHE A 221 -3.17 13.84 3.27
CA PHE A 221 -4.28 14.12 2.39
C PHE A 221 -5.33 14.98 3.10
N GLU A 222 -5.45 16.24 2.67
CA GLU A 222 -6.46 17.20 3.12
C GLU A 222 -7.43 17.53 1.99
N GLY A 223 -8.18 16.52 1.53
CA GLY A 223 -9.19 16.68 0.49
C GLY A 223 -10.61 16.81 1.03
N CYS A 224 -11.52 17.21 0.15
CA CYS A 224 -12.96 17.01 0.37
C CYS A 224 -13.32 15.52 0.29
N GLU A 225 -14.54 15.17 0.65
CA GLU A 225 -15.07 13.81 0.61
C GLU A 225 -16.26 13.72 -0.35
N ASN A 226 -16.36 12.59 -1.06
CA ASN A 226 -17.50 12.26 -1.90
C ASN A 226 -17.98 10.83 -1.61
N GLU A 227 -18.93 10.71 -0.69
CA GLU A 227 -19.52 9.43 -0.27
C GLU A 227 -20.51 8.85 -1.29
N ARG A 228 -20.93 9.64 -2.29
CA ARG A 228 -22.02 9.25 -3.20
C ARG A 228 -21.65 9.49 -4.67
N PRO A 229 -20.56 8.89 -5.15
CA PRO A 229 -20.25 8.92 -6.57
C PRO A 229 -21.38 8.24 -7.36
N VAL A 230 -21.67 8.73 -8.56
CA VAL A 230 -22.70 8.18 -9.45
C VAL A 230 -22.10 7.71 -10.77
N LEU A 231 -22.85 6.87 -11.49
CA LEU A 231 -22.44 6.35 -12.80
C LEU A 231 -21.98 7.48 -13.73
N GLY A 232 -20.78 7.31 -14.30
CA GLY A 232 -20.16 8.26 -15.21
C GLY A 232 -19.34 9.37 -14.55
N ASP A 233 -19.35 9.48 -13.22
CA ASP A 233 -18.46 10.42 -12.52
C ASP A 233 -17.00 10.10 -12.83
N VAL A 234 -16.19 11.14 -13.03
CA VAL A 234 -14.75 11.02 -13.25
C VAL A 234 -14.10 10.48 -11.98
N ILE A 235 -13.25 9.47 -12.15
CA ILE A 235 -12.43 8.88 -11.10
C ILE A 235 -10.97 8.98 -11.53
N ARG A 236 -10.13 9.41 -10.59
CA ARG A 236 -8.68 9.39 -10.71
C ARG A 236 -8.10 8.52 -9.61
N VAL A 237 -7.20 7.62 -9.98
CA VAL A 237 -6.51 6.69 -9.09
C VAL A 237 -5.03 7.03 -9.04
N TYR A 238 -4.51 7.16 -7.84
CA TYR A 238 -3.09 7.37 -7.53
C TYR A 238 -2.55 6.10 -6.87
N GLY A 239 -1.42 5.60 -7.36
CA GLY A 239 -0.75 4.43 -6.77
C GLY A 239 0.52 4.05 -7.52
N TYR A 240 1.06 2.89 -7.16
CA TYR A 240 2.36 2.38 -7.61
C TYR A 240 2.18 1.06 -8.35
N PRO A 241 1.63 1.07 -9.57
CA PRO A 241 1.34 -0.15 -10.27
C PRO A 241 2.65 -0.83 -10.67
N ALA A 242 2.76 -2.15 -10.56
CA ALA A 242 3.97 -2.91 -10.91
C ALA A 242 4.49 -2.67 -12.34
N ILE A 243 3.65 -2.12 -13.23
CA ILE A 243 3.99 -1.72 -14.60
C ILE A 243 4.76 -0.39 -14.72
N SER A 244 4.86 0.44 -13.66
CA SER A 244 5.51 1.76 -13.70
C SER A 244 7.03 1.67 -13.45
N ALA A 245 7.78 1.25 -14.48
CA ALA A 245 9.25 1.21 -14.45
C ALA A 245 9.83 0.43 -13.23
N GLY A 246 9.22 -0.71 -12.91
CA GLY A 246 9.57 -1.54 -11.75
C GLY A 246 8.58 -1.44 -10.58
N GLY A 247 7.60 -0.54 -10.65
CA GLY A 247 6.63 -0.28 -9.57
C GLY A 247 7.01 0.91 -8.69
N TRP A 248 8.10 1.61 -9.01
CA TRP A 248 8.70 2.62 -8.13
C TRP A 248 8.23 4.05 -8.39
N TYR A 249 7.34 4.23 -9.37
CA TYR A 249 6.87 5.55 -9.77
C TYR A 249 5.39 5.69 -9.46
N LEU A 250 5.04 6.77 -8.77
CA LEU A 250 3.65 7.19 -8.62
C LEU A 250 3.05 7.34 -10.01
N THR A 251 1.94 6.65 -10.22
CA THR A 251 1.20 6.64 -11.47
C THR A 251 -0.22 7.06 -11.20
N ILE A 252 -0.70 7.95 -12.07
CA ILE A 252 -2.06 8.48 -12.02
C ILE A 252 -2.83 7.90 -13.20
N THR A 253 -3.98 7.28 -12.95
CA THR A 253 -4.86 6.77 -13.99
C THR A 253 -6.24 7.36 -13.85
N ASP A 254 -6.82 7.79 -14.98
CA ASP A 254 -8.17 8.34 -15.03
C ASP A 254 -9.15 7.33 -15.64
N GLY A 255 -10.39 7.38 -15.19
CA GLY A 255 -11.52 6.62 -15.68
C GLY A 255 -12.84 7.20 -15.19
N VAL A 256 -13.89 6.37 -15.15
CA VAL A 256 -15.20 6.76 -14.62
C VAL A 256 -15.78 5.67 -13.71
N VAL A 257 -16.74 6.04 -12.88
CA VAL A 257 -17.63 5.08 -12.21
C VAL A 257 -18.42 4.31 -13.26
N SER A 258 -18.11 3.02 -13.38
CA SER A 258 -18.70 2.11 -14.37
C SER A 258 -19.86 1.31 -13.78
N ALA A 259 -19.80 0.95 -12.50
CA ALA A 259 -20.89 0.35 -11.75
C ALA A 259 -20.71 0.52 -10.24
N ILE A 260 -21.80 0.39 -9.49
CA ILE A 260 -21.83 0.37 -8.02
C ILE A 260 -22.61 -0.88 -7.62
N PRO A 261 -21.94 -1.99 -7.23
CA PRO A 261 -22.61 -3.20 -6.80
C PRO A 261 -23.29 -3.05 -5.44
N ASN A 262 -24.06 -4.06 -5.05
CA ASN A 262 -24.82 -4.05 -3.79
C ASN A 262 -23.94 -4.14 -2.53
N ASP A 263 -22.67 -4.49 -2.67
CA ASP A 263 -21.70 -4.53 -1.58
C ASP A 263 -21.08 -3.17 -1.27
N GLY A 264 -21.49 -2.11 -1.97
CA GLY A 264 -21.02 -0.74 -1.76
C GLY A 264 -19.70 -0.41 -2.43
N THR A 265 -19.05 -1.37 -3.10
CA THR A 265 -17.82 -1.10 -3.85
C THR A 265 -18.10 -0.24 -5.10
N ILE A 266 -17.04 0.29 -5.70
CA ILE A 266 -17.13 1.04 -6.97
C ILE A 266 -16.32 0.29 -8.02
N ILE A 267 -16.97 -0.04 -9.13
CA ILE A 267 -16.30 -0.56 -10.32
C ILE A 267 -15.96 0.62 -11.22
N THR A 268 -14.71 0.74 -11.64
CA THR A 268 -14.21 1.85 -12.45
C THR A 268 -13.50 1.39 -13.72
N SER A 269 -13.55 2.22 -14.76
CA SER A 269 -12.74 2.05 -15.97
C SER A 269 -11.31 2.60 -15.82
N ALA A 270 -11.00 3.23 -14.68
CA ALA A 270 -9.63 3.63 -14.37
C ALA A 270 -8.74 2.39 -14.38
N LYS A 271 -7.54 2.52 -14.95
CA LYS A 271 -6.60 1.40 -15.02
C LYS A 271 -6.09 1.11 -13.62
N ILE A 272 -6.58 0.02 -13.04
CA ILE A 272 -6.07 -0.55 -11.79
C ILE A 272 -5.33 -1.84 -12.13
N SER A 273 -4.13 -1.97 -11.59
CA SER A 273 -3.34 -3.20 -11.66
C SER A 273 -2.72 -3.49 -10.29
N HIS A 274 -2.04 -4.62 -10.15
CA HIS A 274 -1.21 -4.91 -8.99
C HIS A 274 -0.30 -3.72 -8.66
N GLY A 275 -0.26 -3.34 -7.38
CA GLY A 275 0.51 -2.21 -6.86
C GLY A 275 -0.28 -0.91 -6.66
N ASN A 276 -1.44 -0.73 -7.31
CA ASN A 276 -2.34 0.39 -7.02
C ASN A 276 -3.18 0.19 -5.75
N SER A 277 -3.39 -1.07 -5.35
CA SER A 277 -4.11 -1.42 -4.12
C SER A 277 -3.58 -0.61 -2.94
N GLY A 278 -4.48 -0.05 -2.15
CA GLY A 278 -4.15 0.72 -0.94
C GLY A 278 -3.85 2.19 -1.19
N GLY A 279 -3.80 2.62 -2.46
CA GLY A 279 -3.56 4.00 -2.84
C GLY A 279 -4.79 4.90 -2.62
N LEU A 280 -4.97 5.86 -3.52
CA LEU A 280 -6.01 6.87 -3.37
C LEU A 280 -6.88 6.97 -4.62
N ALA A 281 -8.21 6.89 -4.46
CA ALA A 281 -9.16 7.24 -5.49
C ALA A 281 -9.88 8.55 -5.14
N VAL A 282 -9.89 9.49 -6.09
CA VAL A 282 -10.59 10.78 -5.97
C VAL A 282 -11.50 11.04 -7.17
N ASP A 283 -12.47 11.93 -7.01
CA ASP A 283 -13.29 12.42 -8.10
C ASP A 283 -12.60 13.53 -8.93
N GLY A 284 -13.30 14.07 -9.93
CA GLY A 284 -12.80 15.16 -10.76
C GLY A 284 -12.48 16.48 -10.02
N ASN A 285 -12.92 16.64 -8.78
CA ASN A 285 -12.60 17.78 -7.92
C ASN A 285 -11.46 17.48 -6.93
N GLY A 286 -10.93 16.25 -6.94
CA GLY A 286 -9.95 15.80 -5.95
C GLY A 286 -10.57 15.41 -4.61
N CYS A 287 -11.89 15.21 -4.53
CA CYS A 287 -12.51 14.70 -3.31
C CYS A 287 -12.29 13.19 -3.17
N PHE A 288 -11.97 12.72 -1.97
CA PHE A 288 -11.79 11.31 -1.66
C PHE A 288 -13.06 10.51 -1.96
N VAL A 289 -12.89 9.45 -2.75
CA VAL A 289 -13.96 8.53 -3.14
C VAL A 289 -13.74 7.14 -2.55
N GLY A 290 -12.50 6.77 -2.26
CA GLY A 290 -12.19 5.48 -1.63
C GLY A 290 -10.78 4.98 -1.88
N VAL A 291 -10.53 3.75 -1.45
CA VAL A 291 -9.23 3.08 -1.54
C VAL A 291 -9.27 2.08 -2.71
N PRO A 292 -8.43 2.24 -3.75
CA PRO A 292 -8.31 1.24 -4.82
C PRO A 292 -8.01 -0.13 -4.22
N SER A 293 -8.70 -1.16 -4.70
CA SER A 293 -8.41 -2.56 -4.38
C SER A 293 -8.32 -3.37 -5.68
N MET A 294 -7.81 -4.59 -5.59
CA MET A 294 -7.40 -5.36 -6.76
C MET A 294 -8.58 -5.73 -7.67
N VAL A 295 -8.24 -5.97 -8.94
CA VAL A 295 -9.14 -6.25 -10.06
C VAL A 295 -9.74 -7.65 -9.98
N ASN A 296 -10.99 -7.82 -10.39
CA ASN A 296 -11.52 -9.12 -10.81
C ASN A 296 -11.12 -9.33 -12.28
N SER A 297 -10.24 -10.29 -12.56
CA SER A 297 -9.65 -10.46 -13.89
C SER A 297 -10.42 -11.50 -14.73
N ASP A 298 -11.04 -11.05 -15.82
CA ASP A 298 -11.26 -11.86 -17.02
C ASP A 298 -10.19 -11.50 -18.07
N ASP A 299 -9.78 -12.46 -18.90
CA ASP A 299 -8.62 -12.42 -19.82
C ASP A 299 -8.61 -11.28 -20.88
N SER A 300 -9.59 -10.37 -20.90
CA SER A 300 -9.73 -9.37 -21.97
C SER A 300 -10.10 -7.93 -21.56
N GLU A 301 -10.57 -7.68 -20.32
CA GLU A 301 -10.82 -6.33 -19.81
C GLU A 301 -10.59 -6.27 -18.29
N SER A 302 -9.84 -5.27 -17.81
CA SER A 302 -9.64 -5.04 -16.37
C SER A 302 -10.44 -3.82 -15.92
N LEU A 303 -11.60 -4.04 -15.31
CA LEU A 303 -12.29 -3.00 -14.55
C LEU A 303 -11.70 -2.95 -13.14
N GLY A 304 -11.31 -1.77 -12.70
CA GLY A 304 -10.80 -1.56 -11.35
C GLY A 304 -11.91 -1.64 -10.30
N ILE A 305 -11.54 -2.03 -9.09
CA ILE A 305 -12.42 -2.00 -7.91
C ILE A 305 -11.87 -0.96 -6.94
N ILE A 306 -12.77 -0.20 -6.32
CA ILE A 306 -12.47 0.74 -5.24
C ILE A 306 -13.35 0.39 -4.05
N ILE A 307 -12.73 0.23 -2.89
CA ILE A 307 -13.42 0.20 -1.59
C ILE A 307 -13.90 1.62 -1.35
N SER A 308 -15.21 1.84 -1.43
CA SER A 308 -15.80 3.18 -1.39
C SER A 308 -15.58 3.87 -0.04
N LEU A 309 -15.67 5.19 -0.04
CA LEU A 309 -15.61 5.99 1.18
C LEU A 309 -16.67 5.59 2.21
N GLU A 310 -17.85 5.12 1.77
CA GLU A 310 -18.86 4.56 2.67
C GLU A 310 -18.29 3.39 3.49
N ILE A 311 -17.64 2.43 2.81
CA ILE A 311 -16.99 1.28 3.47
C ILE A 311 -15.79 1.72 4.33
N VAL A 312 -15.01 2.70 3.87
CA VAL A 312 -13.89 3.25 4.64
C VAL A 312 -14.41 3.88 5.95
N ASN A 313 -15.53 4.62 5.91
CA ASN A 313 -16.12 5.23 7.10
C ASN A 313 -16.68 4.20 8.09
N GLU A 314 -17.23 3.08 7.58
CA GLU A 314 -17.58 1.94 8.44
C GLU A 314 -16.35 1.34 9.13
N PHE A 315 -15.28 1.11 8.38
CA PHE A 315 -14.01 0.63 8.91
C PHE A 315 -13.46 1.56 10.00
N LEU A 316 -13.40 2.87 9.74
CA LEU A 316 -12.91 3.87 10.69
C LEU A 316 -13.74 3.91 11.98
N THR A 317 -15.07 3.75 11.86
CA THR A 317 -15.97 3.71 13.01
C THR A 317 -15.72 2.46 13.87
N GLU A 318 -15.65 1.28 13.26
CA GLU A 318 -15.40 0.03 13.98
C GLU A 318 -13.98 -0.04 14.55
N ALA A 319 -13.01 0.52 13.84
CA ALA A 319 -11.63 0.70 14.29
C ALA A 319 -11.56 1.52 15.59
N ASP A 320 -12.24 2.68 15.65
CA ASP A 320 -12.28 3.52 16.85
C ASP A 320 -12.94 2.80 18.04
N GLU A 321 -14.00 2.03 17.78
CA GLU A 321 -14.64 1.22 18.81
C GLU A 321 -13.72 0.15 19.40
N VAL A 322 -12.91 -0.52 18.58
CA VAL A 322 -11.94 -1.53 19.04
C VAL A 322 -10.77 -0.87 19.77
N LEU A 323 -10.20 0.18 19.19
CA LEU A 323 -9.04 0.87 19.75
C LEU A 323 -9.35 1.57 21.08
N SER A 324 -10.58 2.05 21.28
CA SER A 324 -11.01 2.66 22.56
C SER A 324 -11.23 1.65 23.70
N GLN A 325 -11.22 0.34 23.40
CA GLN A 325 -11.40 -0.73 24.38
C GLN A 325 -10.10 -1.39 24.82
N LEU A 326 -8.98 -1.09 24.15
CA LEU A 326 -7.63 -1.56 24.48
C LEU A 326 -6.96 -0.63 25.50
#